data_AF-A0A958Q0U5-F1
#
_entry.id   AF-A0A958Q0U5-F1
#
_cell.length_a   1.000
_cell.length_b   1.000
_cell.length_c   1.000
_cell.angle_alpha   90.00
_cell.angle_beta   90.00
_cell.angle_gamma   90.00
#
_symmetry.space_group_name_H-M   'P 1'
#
loop_
_entity.id
_entity.type
_entity.pdbx_description
1 polymer ?
#
loop_
_entity_poly.entity_id
_entity_poly.type
_entity_poly.pdbx_seq_one_letter_code
_entity_poly.pdbx_strand_id
1 'polypeptide(L)'
;MNLLLCAIVTLSLHACASKKTAAVKEKNDVVISAFSSNAQNKKIAQENKEKNEKENQKLEQKTLDQSVLQKDSPTYVIQKYTTELQTIHQENQGKISANDEKNIAKKVRQFFDFQALAQYSLGDHWNKISEKDREEFSQLFIQLVESSYLQRSKNLVSDYKLEYKDEKIKGNEADVAISVARNDADIEIIYKLHKRSRDWMIYNIVLDNVDLIKNYQNQFSRVISSKGFDELLSVMKKKLKGDGIEVDVSL
;
A
#
# COMPACT_ATOMS: atom_id res chain seq x y z
N MET A 1 -101.90 20.26 -11.81
CA MET A 1 -100.72 21.11 -12.12
C MET A 1 -99.52 20.90 -11.17
N ASN A 2 -99.58 20.00 -10.18
CA ASN A 2 -98.51 19.83 -9.15
C ASN A 2 -97.59 18.61 -9.30
N LEU A 3 -97.78 17.75 -10.31
CA LEU A 3 -96.92 16.57 -10.53
C LEU A 3 -95.75 16.82 -11.50
N LEU A 4 -95.86 17.83 -12.38
CA LEU A 4 -94.80 18.16 -13.35
C LEU A 4 -93.63 18.94 -12.73
N LEU A 5 -93.88 19.77 -11.71
CA LEU A 5 -92.83 20.53 -11.02
C LEU A 5 -91.93 19.62 -10.16
N CYS A 6 -92.48 18.54 -9.58
CA CYS A 6 -91.73 17.65 -8.70
C CYS A 6 -90.72 16.77 -9.47
N ALA A 7 -91.07 16.35 -10.69
CA ALA A 7 -90.20 15.55 -11.57
C ALA A 7 -88.99 16.37 -12.11
N ILE A 8 -89.18 17.66 -12.40
CA ILE A 8 -88.10 18.52 -12.90
C ILE A 8 -87.09 18.86 -11.80
N VAL A 9 -87.56 19.08 -10.56
CA VAL A 9 -86.68 19.32 -9.41
C VAL A 9 -85.89 18.06 -9.03
N THR A 10 -86.50 16.87 -9.11
CA THR A 10 -85.80 15.59 -8.81
C THR A 10 -84.80 15.17 -9.89
N LEU A 11 -85.08 15.40 -11.19
CA LEU A 11 -84.09 15.17 -12.26
C LEU A 11 -82.91 16.16 -12.16
N SER A 12 -83.19 17.42 -11.80
CA SER A 12 -82.15 18.45 -11.67
C SER A 12 -81.21 18.19 -10.48
N LEU A 13 -81.73 17.68 -9.34
CA LEU A 13 -80.90 17.28 -8.21
C LEU A 13 -80.05 16.03 -8.50
N HIS A 14 -80.59 15.03 -9.19
CA HIS A 14 -79.82 13.82 -9.56
C HIS A 14 -78.71 14.13 -10.57
N ALA A 15 -78.95 15.00 -11.56
CA ALA A 15 -77.93 15.43 -12.51
C ALA A 15 -76.85 16.32 -11.86
N CYS A 16 -77.21 17.10 -10.83
CA CYS A 16 -76.26 17.93 -10.09
C CYS A 16 -75.35 17.09 -9.16
N ALA A 17 -75.88 16.04 -8.52
CA ALA A 17 -75.11 15.15 -7.65
C ALA A 17 -74.11 14.26 -8.43
N SER A 18 -74.49 13.74 -9.60
CA SER A 18 -73.63 12.90 -10.44
C SER A 18 -72.44 13.65 -11.05
N LYS A 19 -72.63 14.92 -11.46
CA LYS A 19 -71.52 15.76 -11.94
C LYS A 19 -70.52 16.13 -10.83
N LYS A 20 -71.00 16.28 -9.59
CA LYS A 20 -70.15 16.60 -8.43
C LYS A 20 -69.26 15.43 -8.02
N THR A 21 -69.76 14.19 -8.08
CA THR A 21 -68.97 12.98 -7.77
C THR A 21 -67.96 12.63 -8.86
N ALA A 22 -68.29 12.84 -10.15
CA ALA A 22 -67.34 12.66 -11.25
C ALA A 22 -66.17 13.66 -11.17
N ALA A 23 -66.46 14.94 -10.90
CA ALA A 23 -65.44 15.99 -10.76
C ALA A 23 -64.52 15.82 -9.54
N VAL A 24 -65.00 15.19 -8.46
CA VAL A 24 -64.18 14.87 -7.28
C VAL A 24 -63.27 13.67 -7.55
N LYS A 25 -63.74 12.67 -8.31
CA LYS A 25 -62.94 11.49 -8.68
C LYS A 25 -61.79 11.86 -9.63
N GLU A 26 -62.07 12.67 -10.64
CA GLU A 26 -61.05 13.16 -11.59
C GLU A 26 -59.98 14.01 -10.90
N LYS A 27 -60.37 14.89 -9.95
CA LYS A 27 -59.41 15.66 -9.16
C LYS A 27 -58.55 14.78 -8.24
N ASN A 28 -59.09 13.72 -7.65
CA ASN A 28 -58.33 12.80 -6.81
C ASN A 28 -57.32 11.97 -7.62
N ASP A 29 -57.67 11.53 -8.83
CA ASP A 29 -56.76 10.77 -9.71
C ASP A 29 -55.58 11.62 -10.20
N VAL A 30 -55.80 12.92 -10.46
CA VAL A 30 -54.75 13.89 -10.79
C VAL A 30 -53.80 14.12 -9.61
N VAL A 31 -54.32 14.16 -8.38
CA VAL A 31 -53.50 14.33 -7.17
C VAL A 31 -52.66 13.08 -6.90
N ILE A 32 -53.23 11.88 -7.00
CA ILE A 32 -52.51 10.61 -6.78
C ILE A 32 -51.39 10.41 -7.82
N SER A 33 -51.67 10.72 -9.09
CA SER A 33 -50.65 10.64 -10.15
C SER A 33 -49.52 11.64 -9.96
N ALA A 34 -49.80 12.87 -9.49
CA ALA A 34 -48.78 13.86 -9.15
C ALA A 34 -47.91 13.44 -7.95
N PHE A 35 -48.49 12.85 -6.90
CA PHE A 35 -47.74 12.33 -5.75
C PHE A 35 -46.83 11.15 -6.14
N SER A 36 -47.35 10.23 -6.96
CA SER A 36 -46.58 9.09 -7.48
C SER A 36 -45.39 9.56 -8.33
N SER A 37 -45.61 10.53 -9.22
CA SER A 37 -44.56 11.13 -10.04
C SER A 37 -43.48 11.83 -9.19
N ASN A 38 -43.86 12.56 -8.13
CA ASN A 38 -42.89 13.22 -7.24
C ASN A 38 -42.02 12.22 -6.45
N ALA A 39 -42.62 11.12 -5.96
CA ALA A 39 -41.87 10.06 -5.28
C ALA A 39 -40.89 9.36 -6.22
N GLN A 40 -41.31 9.08 -7.45
CA GLN A 40 -40.46 8.46 -8.47
C GLN A 40 -39.32 9.39 -8.91
N ASN A 41 -39.59 10.69 -9.07
CA ASN A 41 -38.56 11.68 -9.39
C ASN A 41 -37.51 11.83 -8.27
N LYS A 42 -37.91 11.75 -6.99
CA LYS A 42 -36.96 11.73 -5.86
C LYS A 42 -36.08 10.48 -5.84
N LYS A 43 -36.66 9.31 -6.14
CA LYS A 43 -35.91 8.04 -6.23
C LYS A 43 -34.85 8.09 -7.35
N ILE A 44 -35.24 8.57 -8.53
CA ILE A 44 -34.32 8.75 -9.67
C ILE A 44 -33.19 9.72 -9.31
N ALA A 45 -33.48 10.82 -8.61
CA ALA A 45 -32.46 11.78 -8.17
C ALA A 45 -31.45 11.16 -7.19
N GLN A 46 -31.91 10.30 -6.27
CA GLN A 46 -31.04 9.60 -5.34
C GLN A 46 -30.16 8.55 -6.05
N GLU A 47 -30.74 7.73 -6.93
CA GLU A 47 -29.99 6.73 -7.72
C GLU A 47 -28.93 7.39 -8.60
N ASN A 48 -29.25 8.53 -9.21
CA ASN A 48 -28.28 9.31 -9.99
C ASN A 48 -27.16 9.89 -9.12
N LYS A 49 -27.46 10.34 -7.89
CA LYS A 49 -26.44 10.83 -6.96
C LYS A 49 -25.48 9.71 -6.53
N GLU A 50 -26.00 8.55 -6.14
CA GLU A 50 -25.19 7.40 -5.74
C GLU A 50 -24.37 6.84 -6.91
N LYS A 51 -24.91 6.85 -8.13
CA LYS A 51 -24.18 6.47 -9.33
C LYS A 51 -23.03 7.42 -9.62
N ASN A 52 -23.26 8.73 -9.51
CA ASN A 52 -22.23 9.75 -9.73
C ASN A 52 -21.13 9.71 -8.66
N GLU A 53 -21.47 9.45 -7.39
CA GLU A 53 -20.48 9.25 -6.32
C GLU A 53 -19.60 8.01 -6.58
N LYS A 54 -20.20 6.89 -7.00
CA LYS A 54 -19.44 5.68 -7.38
C LYS A 54 -18.57 5.90 -8.61
N GLU A 55 -19.06 6.65 -9.59
CA GLU A 55 -18.31 6.97 -10.81
C GLU A 55 -17.13 7.91 -10.51
N ASN A 56 -17.33 8.90 -9.63
CA ASN A 56 -16.26 9.78 -9.15
C ASN A 56 -15.21 9.02 -8.32
N GLN A 57 -15.62 8.15 -7.40
CA GLN A 57 -14.69 7.28 -6.65
C GLN A 57 -13.90 6.36 -7.59
N LYS A 58 -14.55 5.82 -8.63
CA LYS A 58 -13.88 5.01 -9.65
C LYS A 58 -12.92 5.83 -10.51
N LEU A 59 -13.24 7.10 -10.78
CA LEU A 59 -12.38 8.02 -11.50
C LEU A 59 -11.16 8.40 -10.65
N GLU A 60 -11.35 8.70 -9.37
CA GLU A 60 -10.28 8.98 -8.39
C GLU A 60 -9.34 7.79 -8.23
N GLN A 61 -9.89 6.58 -8.07
CA GLN A 61 -9.09 5.35 -8.01
C GLN A 61 -8.34 5.10 -9.33
N LYS A 62 -8.99 5.31 -10.48
CA LYS A 62 -8.34 5.17 -11.80
C LYS A 62 -7.24 6.21 -12.00
N THR A 63 -7.42 7.43 -11.50
CA THR A 63 -6.40 8.50 -11.53
C THR A 63 -5.23 8.17 -10.61
N LEU A 64 -5.48 7.59 -9.44
CA LEU A 64 -4.45 7.05 -8.55
C LEU A 64 -3.66 5.93 -9.26
N ASP A 65 -4.35 4.93 -9.82
CA ASP A 65 -3.74 3.82 -10.57
C ASP A 65 -2.96 4.31 -11.82
N GLN A 66 -3.41 5.38 -12.49
CA GLN A 66 -2.72 5.96 -13.65
C GLN A 66 -1.48 6.79 -13.27
N SER A 67 -1.47 7.44 -12.10
CA SER A 67 -0.27 8.11 -11.58
C SER A 67 0.84 7.12 -11.18
N VAL A 68 0.46 5.88 -10.87
CA VAL A 68 1.34 4.77 -10.44
C VAL A 68 2.09 4.08 -11.60
N LEU A 69 1.76 4.39 -12.86
CA LEU A 69 2.32 3.71 -14.05
C LEU A 69 3.38 4.51 -14.82
N GLN A 70 4.16 5.38 -14.17
CA GLN A 70 5.40 5.85 -14.78
C GLN A 70 6.44 4.73 -14.66
N LYS A 71 6.84 4.14 -15.80
CA LYS A 71 7.72 2.94 -15.89
C LYS A 71 9.09 3.05 -15.20
N ASP A 72 9.42 4.18 -14.57
CA ASP A 72 10.67 4.43 -13.83
C ASP A 72 10.43 5.21 -12.53
N SER A 73 9.21 5.21 -11.96
CA SER A 73 8.98 5.82 -10.63
C SER A 73 9.59 4.97 -9.50
N PRO A 74 9.92 5.56 -8.35
CA PRO A 74 10.31 4.81 -7.16
C PRO A 74 9.32 3.69 -6.81
N THR A 75 8.02 3.99 -6.82
CA THR A 75 6.94 3.03 -6.55
C THR A 75 6.98 1.86 -7.54
N TYR A 76 7.18 2.16 -8.82
CA TYR A 76 7.30 1.11 -9.84
C TYR A 76 8.50 0.18 -9.58
N VAL A 77 9.63 0.72 -9.10
CA VAL A 77 10.78 -0.10 -8.70
C VAL A 77 10.44 -1.01 -7.51
N ILE A 78 9.72 -0.51 -6.50
CA ILE A 78 9.25 -1.33 -5.37
C ILE A 78 8.24 -2.39 -5.83
N GLN A 79 7.35 -2.07 -6.76
CA GLN A 79 6.41 -3.04 -7.35
C GLN A 79 7.14 -4.16 -8.08
N LYS A 80 8.16 -3.84 -8.89
CA LYS A 80 9.00 -4.85 -9.53
C LYS A 80 9.70 -5.73 -8.49
N TYR A 81 10.32 -5.11 -7.49
CA TYR A 81 11.03 -5.82 -6.43
C TYR A 81 10.11 -6.81 -5.69
N THR A 82 8.94 -6.36 -5.24
CA THR A 82 7.99 -7.20 -4.50
C THR A 82 7.34 -8.26 -5.38
N THR A 83 7.08 -7.97 -6.66
CA THR A 83 6.59 -8.95 -7.64
C THR A 83 7.61 -10.08 -7.84
N GLU A 84 8.90 -9.75 -8.02
CA GLU A 84 9.95 -10.78 -8.13
C GLU A 84 10.00 -11.67 -6.89
N LEU A 85 9.87 -11.09 -5.69
CA LEU A 85 9.78 -11.87 -4.46
C LEU A 85 8.56 -12.82 -4.47
N GLN A 86 7.37 -12.32 -4.80
CA GLN A 86 6.15 -13.14 -4.85
C GLN A 86 6.26 -14.27 -5.87
N THR A 87 6.76 -14.00 -7.09
CA THR A 87 6.99 -15.02 -8.12
C THR A 87 7.92 -16.11 -7.63
N ILE A 88 9.04 -15.73 -7.01
CA ILE A 88 9.98 -16.67 -6.40
C ILE A 88 9.29 -17.61 -5.41
N HIS A 89 8.40 -17.09 -4.56
CA HIS A 89 7.73 -17.93 -3.56
C HIS A 89 6.73 -18.89 -4.16
N GLN A 90 5.95 -18.43 -5.13
CA GLN A 90 4.97 -19.24 -5.83
C GLN A 90 5.63 -20.40 -6.59
N GLU A 91 6.72 -20.13 -7.32
CA GLU A 91 7.47 -21.14 -8.08
C GLU A 91 8.07 -22.23 -7.17
N ASN A 92 8.50 -21.86 -5.97
CA ASN A 92 9.14 -22.78 -5.04
C ASN A 92 8.17 -23.47 -4.07
N GLN A 93 6.85 -23.20 -4.12
CA GLN A 93 5.84 -23.74 -3.19
C GLN A 93 6.24 -23.61 -1.70
N GLY A 94 6.93 -22.53 -1.33
CA GLY A 94 7.48 -22.33 0.01
C GLY A 94 8.68 -23.20 0.39
N LYS A 95 9.17 -24.08 -0.48
CA LYS A 95 10.37 -24.92 -0.29
C LYS A 95 11.55 -24.37 -1.09
N ILE A 96 12.32 -23.48 -0.46
CA ILE A 96 13.47 -22.83 -1.09
C ILE A 96 14.72 -23.71 -0.89
N SER A 97 15.33 -24.20 -1.97
CA SER A 97 16.62 -24.89 -1.90
C SER A 97 17.78 -23.90 -1.77
N ALA A 98 18.96 -24.36 -1.37
CA ALA A 98 20.16 -23.51 -1.31
C ALA A 98 20.57 -22.89 -2.67
N ASN A 99 20.21 -23.53 -3.79
CA ASN A 99 20.42 -22.96 -5.11
C ASN A 99 19.43 -21.84 -5.42
N ASP A 100 18.19 -21.99 -4.96
CA ASP A 100 17.16 -20.96 -5.08
C ASP A 100 17.54 -19.74 -4.24
N GLU A 101 18.08 -19.93 -3.04
CA GLU A 101 18.59 -18.82 -2.20
C GLU A 101 19.60 -17.93 -2.93
N LYS A 102 20.55 -18.52 -3.65
CA LYS A 102 21.55 -17.76 -4.42
C LYS A 102 20.91 -17.00 -5.57
N ASN A 103 19.96 -17.60 -6.26
CA ASN A 103 19.25 -16.97 -7.37
C ASN A 103 18.36 -15.83 -6.88
N ILE A 104 17.68 -16.02 -5.75
CA ILE A 104 16.86 -15.02 -5.07
C ILE A 104 17.73 -13.84 -4.64
N ALA A 105 18.83 -14.10 -3.93
CA ALA A 105 19.76 -13.06 -3.52
C ALA A 105 20.25 -12.25 -4.72
N LYS A 106 20.61 -12.91 -5.83
CA LYS A 106 21.03 -12.23 -7.07
C LYS A 106 19.94 -11.33 -7.66
N LYS A 107 18.69 -11.82 -7.73
CA LYS A 107 17.55 -11.05 -8.23
C LYS A 107 17.20 -9.87 -7.32
N VAL A 108 17.25 -10.05 -6.01
CA VAL A 108 16.96 -8.99 -5.04
C VAL A 108 18.06 -7.92 -5.08
N ARG A 109 19.33 -8.32 -5.19
CA ARG A 109 20.47 -7.40 -5.24
C ARG A 109 20.37 -6.31 -6.30
N GLN A 110 19.70 -6.56 -7.42
CA GLN A 110 19.58 -5.57 -8.49
C GLN A 110 18.77 -4.32 -8.09
N PHE A 111 17.97 -4.40 -7.02
CA PHE A 111 17.13 -3.30 -6.54
C PHE A 111 17.81 -2.47 -5.44
N PHE A 112 18.95 -2.92 -4.90
CA PHE A 112 19.56 -2.34 -3.71
C PHE A 112 20.93 -1.72 -4.00
N ASP A 113 21.18 -0.54 -3.43
CA ASP A 113 22.54 0.00 -3.28
C ASP A 113 23.11 -0.43 -1.92
N PHE A 114 23.60 -1.67 -1.90
CA PHE A 114 24.23 -2.23 -0.71
C PHE A 114 25.52 -1.52 -0.29
N GLN A 115 26.20 -0.87 -1.23
CA GLN A 115 27.39 -0.09 -0.92
C GLN A 115 27.00 1.18 -0.13
N ALA A 116 25.94 1.86 -0.56
CA ALA A 116 25.40 3.01 0.16
C ALA A 116 24.86 2.59 1.54
N LEU A 117 24.15 1.46 1.62
CA LEU A 117 23.69 0.91 2.89
C LEU A 117 24.86 0.68 3.86
N ALA A 118 25.95 0.04 3.40
CA ALA A 118 27.15 -0.20 4.20
C ALA A 118 27.81 1.10 4.65
N GLN A 119 28.03 2.03 3.72
CA GLN A 119 28.65 3.31 4.00
C GLN A 119 27.87 4.12 5.05
N TYR A 120 26.56 4.23 4.87
CA TYR A 120 25.72 4.97 5.80
C TYR A 120 25.58 4.28 7.16
N SER A 121 25.54 2.95 7.18
CA SER A 121 25.48 2.18 8.43
C SER A 121 26.77 2.31 9.24
N LEU A 122 27.93 2.52 8.59
CA LEU A 122 29.19 2.77 9.31
C LEU A 122 29.33 4.24 9.75
N GLY A 123 28.56 5.15 9.13
CA GLY A 123 28.48 6.57 9.48
C GLY A 123 29.85 7.25 9.47
N ASP A 124 30.12 8.05 10.50
CA ASP A 124 31.37 8.84 10.65
C ASP A 124 32.63 7.98 10.70
N HIS A 125 32.52 6.69 10.98
CA HIS A 125 33.66 5.77 11.00
C HIS A 125 34.13 5.39 9.59
N TRP A 126 33.26 5.50 8.57
CA TRP A 126 33.61 5.14 7.19
C TRP A 126 34.85 5.87 6.70
N ASN A 127 34.92 7.18 6.92
CA ASN A 127 36.04 8.00 6.45
C ASN A 127 37.33 7.84 7.29
N LYS A 128 37.28 7.08 8.39
CA LYS A 128 38.41 6.89 9.33
C LYS A 128 39.16 5.57 9.14
N ILE A 129 38.63 4.67 8.31
CA ILE A 129 39.22 3.36 8.02
C ILE A 129 39.80 3.30 6.62
N SER A 130 40.68 2.32 6.36
CA SER A 130 41.31 2.13 5.06
C SER A 130 40.31 1.66 3.99
N GLU A 131 40.67 1.80 2.71
CA GLU A 131 39.85 1.27 1.60
C GLU A 131 39.67 -0.25 1.71
N LYS A 132 40.74 -0.98 2.03
CA LYS A 132 40.70 -2.43 2.30
C LYS A 132 39.71 -2.78 3.41
N ASP A 133 39.72 -2.01 4.49
CA ASP A 133 38.80 -2.22 5.62
C ASP A 133 37.35 -1.91 5.25
N ARG A 134 37.11 -0.90 4.40
CA ARG A 134 35.78 -0.60 3.87
C ARG A 134 35.25 -1.74 3.01
N GLU A 135 36.09 -2.31 2.16
CA GLU A 135 35.73 -3.46 1.33
C GLU A 135 35.38 -4.68 2.19
N GLU A 136 36.24 -5.02 3.16
CA GLU A 136 36.03 -6.16 4.05
C GLU A 136 34.76 -5.98 4.90
N PHE A 137 34.58 -4.80 5.49
CA PHE A 137 33.35 -4.46 6.24
C PHE A 137 32.11 -4.56 5.35
N SER A 138 32.14 -3.98 4.15
CA SER A 138 30.99 -3.97 3.24
C SER A 138 30.61 -5.40 2.87
N GLN A 139 31.58 -6.25 2.53
CA GLN A 139 31.32 -7.66 2.21
C GLN A 139 30.68 -8.41 3.39
N LEU A 140 31.21 -8.26 4.60
CA LEU A 140 30.66 -8.92 5.78
C LEU A 140 29.27 -8.39 6.13
N PHE A 141 29.06 -7.08 6.01
CA PHE A 141 27.79 -6.45 6.37
C PHE A 141 26.68 -6.84 5.40
N ILE A 142 26.97 -6.85 4.10
CA ILE A 142 26.03 -7.28 3.07
C ILE A 142 25.63 -8.73 3.31
N GLN A 143 26.59 -9.61 3.62
CA GLN A 143 26.28 -11.00 3.96
C GLN A 143 25.37 -11.11 5.19
N LEU A 144 25.58 -10.28 6.23
CA LEU A 144 24.73 -10.28 7.42
C LEU A 144 23.31 -9.80 7.14
N VAL A 145 23.17 -8.72 6.36
CA VAL A 145 21.87 -8.19 5.96
C VAL A 145 21.13 -9.23 5.12
N GLU A 146 21.82 -9.85 4.15
CA GLU A 146 21.23 -10.89 3.33
C GLU A 146 20.85 -12.13 4.15
N SER A 147 21.70 -12.59 5.05
CA SER A 147 21.41 -13.77 5.87
C SER A 147 20.21 -13.53 6.78
N SER A 148 20.09 -12.35 7.39
CA SER A 148 19.00 -12.02 8.32
C SER A 148 17.70 -11.67 7.61
N TYR A 149 17.75 -10.77 6.62
CA TYR A 149 16.56 -10.25 5.95
C TYR A 149 16.06 -11.15 4.84
N LEU A 150 16.92 -11.83 4.06
CA LEU A 150 16.40 -12.83 3.11
C LEU A 150 15.80 -14.01 3.86
N GLN A 151 16.40 -14.46 4.96
CA GLN A 151 15.82 -15.54 5.76
C GLN A 151 14.46 -15.15 6.37
N ARG A 152 14.33 -13.91 6.87
CA ARG A 152 13.05 -13.40 7.38
C ARG A 152 12.06 -13.16 6.24
N SER A 153 12.53 -12.68 5.09
CA SER A 153 11.70 -12.49 3.90
C SER A 153 11.14 -13.81 3.41
N LYS A 154 11.84 -14.96 3.50
CA LYS A 154 11.28 -16.29 3.18
C LYS A 154 9.94 -16.56 3.88
N ASN A 155 9.80 -16.13 5.12
CA ASN A 155 8.56 -16.23 5.89
C ASN A 155 7.58 -15.08 5.58
N LEU A 156 8.07 -13.96 5.07
CA LEU A 156 7.30 -12.81 4.56
C LEU A 156 6.93 -12.92 3.07
N VAL A 157 7.16 -14.07 2.41
CA VAL A 157 6.72 -14.27 1.02
C VAL A 157 5.41 -15.05 0.89
N SER A 158 4.68 -15.34 1.97
CA SER A 158 3.31 -15.85 1.87
C SER A 158 2.38 -14.88 1.11
N ASP A 159 1.12 -15.25 0.88
CA ASP A 159 0.11 -14.43 0.18
C ASP A 159 -0.26 -13.15 0.97
N TYR A 160 0.68 -12.21 1.10
CA TYR A 160 0.44 -10.92 1.72
C TYR A 160 -0.18 -9.97 0.71
N LYS A 161 -1.24 -9.27 1.15
CA LYS A 161 -1.80 -8.15 0.41
C LYS A 161 -0.96 -6.92 0.69
N LEU A 162 -0.22 -6.49 -0.33
CA LEU A 162 0.55 -5.24 -0.30
C LEU A 162 -0.35 -4.08 -0.71
N GLU A 163 -0.32 -3.00 0.06
CA GLU A 163 -0.97 -1.75 -0.27
C GLU A 163 0.07 -0.64 -0.37
N TYR A 164 0.18 -0.02 -1.54
CA TYR A 164 1.08 1.10 -1.78
C TYR A 164 0.38 2.39 -1.32
N LYS A 165 0.92 3.01 -0.28
CA LYS A 165 0.25 4.10 0.45
C LYS A 165 0.64 5.47 -0.08
N ASP A 166 1.94 5.73 -0.24
CA ASP A 166 2.44 7.06 -0.57
C ASP A 166 3.81 7.00 -1.25
N GLU A 167 4.09 8.01 -2.07
CA GLU A 167 5.38 8.25 -2.72
C GLU A 167 5.77 9.71 -2.57
N LYS A 168 6.94 9.95 -1.96
CA LYS A 168 7.50 11.30 -1.79
C LYS A 168 8.85 11.39 -2.47
N ILE A 169 8.93 12.15 -3.56
CA ILE A 169 10.17 12.41 -4.29
C ILE A 169 10.74 13.77 -3.90
N LYS A 170 12.03 13.81 -3.53
CA LYS A 170 12.79 15.04 -3.28
C LYS A 170 14.12 14.99 -4.03
N GLY A 171 14.13 15.54 -5.24
CA GLY A 171 15.33 15.58 -6.09
C GLY A 171 15.77 14.18 -6.51
N ASN A 172 16.89 13.71 -5.94
CA ASN A 172 17.47 12.39 -6.18
C ASN A 172 17.17 11.39 -5.07
N GLU A 173 16.29 11.72 -4.12
CA GLU A 173 15.85 10.82 -3.06
C GLU A 173 14.33 10.62 -3.15
N ALA A 174 13.86 9.46 -2.69
CA ALA A 174 12.45 9.17 -2.59
C ALA A 174 12.14 8.27 -1.39
N ASP A 175 10.95 8.45 -0.81
CA ASP A 175 10.37 7.53 0.16
C ASP A 175 9.11 6.89 -0.46
N VAL A 176 9.01 5.57 -0.40
CA VAL A 176 7.82 4.80 -0.83
C VAL A 176 7.29 4.04 0.37
N ALA A 177 6.08 4.39 0.82
CA ALA A 177 5.41 3.76 1.94
C ALA A 177 4.47 2.66 1.45
N ILE A 178 4.59 1.47 2.05
CA ILE A 178 3.68 0.34 1.83
C ILE A 178 3.15 -0.19 3.16
N SER A 179 1.94 -0.74 3.14
CA SER A 179 1.40 -1.56 4.23
C SER A 179 1.33 -3.02 3.79
N VAL A 180 1.66 -3.92 4.70
CA VAL A 180 1.53 -5.37 4.53
C VAL A 180 0.46 -5.87 5.50
N ALA A 181 -0.70 -6.25 4.98
CA ALA A 181 -1.77 -6.79 5.83
C ALA A 181 -1.42 -8.21 6.30
N ARG A 182 -1.39 -8.43 7.62
CA ARG A 182 -1.15 -9.76 8.21
C ARG A 182 -2.11 -10.03 9.36
N ASN A 183 -3.14 -10.85 9.09
CA ASN A 183 -4.15 -11.34 10.05
C ASN A 183 -4.73 -10.27 10.99
N ASP A 184 -3.97 -9.91 12.04
CA ASP A 184 -4.38 -9.07 13.17
C ASP A 184 -3.63 -7.71 13.23
N ALA A 185 -2.64 -7.47 12.37
CA ALA A 185 -1.90 -6.21 12.31
C ALA A 185 -1.35 -5.90 10.90
N ASP A 186 -1.35 -4.61 10.57
CA ASP A 186 -0.67 -4.07 9.40
C ASP A 186 0.77 -3.74 9.76
N ILE A 187 1.72 -4.22 8.96
CA ILE A 187 3.14 -3.88 9.08
C ILE A 187 3.43 -2.74 8.10
N GLU A 188 3.97 -1.63 8.60
CA GLU A 188 4.34 -0.49 7.76
C GLU A 188 5.81 -0.60 7.33
N ILE A 189 6.05 -0.45 6.02
CA ILE A 189 7.39 -0.46 5.44
C ILE A 189 7.58 0.79 4.62
N ILE A 190 8.62 1.57 4.93
CA ILE A 190 9.05 2.71 4.12
C ILE A 190 10.38 2.35 3.47
N TYR A 191 10.36 2.21 2.15
CA TYR A 191 11.58 2.09 1.35
C TYR A 191 12.15 3.47 1.09
N LYS A 192 13.42 3.67 1.41
CA LYS A 192 14.15 4.88 1.02
C LYS A 192 15.01 4.57 -0.19
N LEU A 193 14.78 5.31 -1.25
CA LEU A 193 15.45 5.17 -2.53
C LEU A 193 16.27 6.41 -2.83
N HIS A 194 17.33 6.21 -3.60
CA HIS A 194 18.09 7.29 -4.22
C HIS A 194 18.30 7.01 -5.71
N LYS A 195 18.56 8.05 -6.50
CA LYS A 195 18.97 7.88 -7.89
C LYS A 195 20.46 7.57 -7.94
N ARG A 196 20.79 6.42 -8.51
CA ARG A 196 22.15 6.08 -8.93
C ARG A 196 22.19 6.07 -10.46
N SER A 197 22.93 7.02 -11.03
CA SER A 197 22.90 7.30 -12.47
C SER A 197 21.49 7.64 -12.95
N ARG A 198 20.76 6.69 -13.55
CA ARG A 198 19.38 6.88 -14.03
C ARG A 198 18.36 6.01 -13.30
N ASP A 199 18.82 5.12 -12.42
CA ASP A 199 17.99 4.10 -11.80
C ASP A 199 17.74 4.44 -10.33
N TRP A 200 16.53 4.18 -9.86
CA TRP A 200 16.22 4.25 -8.43
C TRP A 200 16.71 2.97 -7.75
N MET A 201 17.48 3.14 -6.67
CA MET A 201 18.03 2.05 -5.88
C MET A 201 17.59 2.20 -4.43
N ILE A 202 17.17 1.11 -3.81
CA ILE A 202 16.84 1.05 -2.39
C ILE A 202 18.14 1.10 -1.60
N TYR A 203 18.30 2.07 -0.72
CA TYR A 203 19.48 2.17 0.15
C TYR A 203 19.16 2.02 1.63
N ASN A 204 17.88 2.14 2.01
CA ASN A 204 17.42 1.94 3.39
C ASN A 204 15.98 1.41 3.43
N ILE A 205 15.64 0.75 4.54
CA ILE A 205 14.29 0.29 4.85
C ILE A 205 13.97 0.73 6.28
N VAL A 206 12.79 1.31 6.47
CA VAL A 206 12.20 1.54 7.79
C VAL A 206 11.03 0.57 7.95
N LEU A 207 11.11 -0.33 8.93
CA LEU A 207 10.08 -1.33 9.22
C LEU A 207 9.50 -1.02 10.60
N ASP A 208 8.19 -0.75 10.70
CA ASP A 208 7.52 -0.42 11.98
C ASP A 208 8.29 0.64 12.80
N ASN A 209 8.70 1.73 12.12
CA ASN A 209 9.52 2.83 12.65
C ASN A 209 10.97 2.48 13.03
N VAL A 210 11.43 1.24 12.78
CA VAL A 210 12.82 0.82 12.94
C VAL A 210 13.58 1.07 11.65
N ASP A 211 14.43 2.10 11.66
CA ASP A 211 15.31 2.48 10.54
C ASP A 211 16.57 1.61 10.53
N LEU A 212 16.77 0.84 9.45
CA LEU A 212 17.85 -0.14 9.33
C LEU A 212 19.24 0.49 9.48
N ILE A 213 19.50 1.57 8.75
CA ILE A 213 20.78 2.30 8.82
C ILE A 213 21.03 2.80 10.23
N LYS A 214 20.06 3.48 10.84
CA LYS A 214 20.24 4.04 12.19
C LYS A 214 20.48 2.95 13.24
N ASN A 215 19.77 1.83 13.12
CA ASN A 215 19.95 0.70 14.02
C ASN A 215 21.39 0.16 13.96
N TYR A 216 21.87 -0.15 12.75
CA TYR A 216 23.25 -0.63 12.58
C TYR A 216 24.30 0.42 12.94
N GLN A 217 24.07 1.68 12.59
CA GLN A 217 24.96 2.78 12.97
C GLN A 217 25.14 2.88 14.48
N ASN A 218 24.07 2.74 15.25
CA ASN A 218 24.14 2.73 16.71
C ASN A 218 24.92 1.52 17.24
N GLN A 219 24.69 0.33 16.68
CA GLN A 219 25.40 -0.89 17.09
C GLN A 219 26.90 -0.82 16.76
N PHE A 220 27.25 -0.41 15.53
CA PHE A 220 28.63 -0.31 15.08
C PHE A 220 29.39 0.76 15.84
N SER A 221 28.79 1.94 16.04
CA SER A 221 29.41 3.01 16.82
C SER A 221 29.71 2.58 18.26
N ARG A 222 28.83 1.80 18.89
CA ARG A 222 29.05 1.23 20.23
C ARG A 222 30.24 0.27 20.26
N VAL A 223 30.32 -0.66 19.30
CA VAL A 223 31.44 -1.63 19.25
C VAL A 223 32.75 -0.92 18.95
N ILE A 224 32.78 -0.05 17.94
CA ILE A 224 34.00 0.65 17.54
C ILE A 224 34.51 1.56 18.66
N SER A 225 33.62 2.30 19.33
CA SER A 225 34.01 3.19 20.43
C SER A 225 34.50 2.46 21.67
N SER A 226 34.05 1.22 21.91
CA SER A 226 34.42 0.45 23.09
C SER A 226 35.61 -0.48 22.87
N LYS A 227 35.74 -1.06 21.67
CA LYS A 227 36.67 -2.17 21.39
C LYS A 227 37.43 -2.03 20.07
N GLY A 228 37.20 -0.97 19.31
CA GLY A 228 37.86 -0.72 18.03
C GLY A 228 37.19 -1.40 16.83
N PHE A 229 37.68 -1.07 15.64
CA PHE A 229 37.12 -1.54 14.37
C PHE A 229 37.39 -3.04 14.10
N ASP A 230 38.57 -3.55 14.49
CA ASP A 230 38.89 -4.97 14.33
C ASP A 230 37.92 -5.89 15.08
N GLU A 231 37.46 -5.46 16.25
CA GLU A 231 36.44 -6.20 16.99
C GLU A 231 35.10 -6.20 16.25
N LEU A 232 34.71 -5.10 15.60
CA LEU A 232 33.50 -5.08 14.78
C LEU A 232 33.56 -6.16 13.68
N LEU A 233 34.67 -6.24 12.94
CA LEU A 233 34.87 -7.28 11.92
C LEU A 233 34.84 -8.69 12.53
N SER A 234 35.49 -8.89 13.69
CA SER A 234 35.49 -10.15 14.44
C SER A 234 34.08 -10.59 14.82
N VAL A 235 33.26 -9.69 15.38
CA VAL A 235 31.86 -9.94 15.74
C VAL A 235 31.04 -10.30 14.51
N MET A 236 31.19 -9.58 13.40
CA MET A 236 30.47 -9.87 12.15
C MET A 236 30.83 -11.25 11.60
N LYS A 237 32.12 -11.62 11.58
CA LYS A 237 32.59 -12.95 11.15
C LYS A 237 32.05 -14.07 12.03
N LYS A 238 31.99 -13.87 13.35
CA LYS A 238 31.39 -14.85 14.29
C LYS A 238 29.90 -15.05 14.02
N LYS A 239 29.15 -13.95 13.86
CA LYS A 239 27.72 -14.01 13.51
C LYS A 239 27.47 -14.79 12.22
N LEU A 240 28.28 -14.59 11.19
CA LEU A 240 28.15 -15.30 9.91
C LEU A 240 28.48 -16.80 10.00
N LYS A 241 29.27 -17.23 10.99
CA LYS A 241 29.60 -18.65 11.21
C LYS A 241 28.56 -19.40 12.03
N GLY A 242 27.57 -18.72 12.62
CA GLY A 242 26.63 -19.32 13.56
C GLY A 242 27.25 -19.59 14.95
N ASP A 243 28.51 -19.21 15.16
CA ASP A 243 29.26 -19.38 16.40
C ASP A 243 28.93 -18.23 17.36
N GLY A 244 27.70 -18.22 17.90
CA GLY A 244 27.28 -17.49 19.10
C GLY A 244 27.58 -15.98 19.13
N ILE A 245 26.54 -15.17 18.89
CA ILE A 245 25.87 -14.34 19.90
C ILE A 245 24.46 -14.17 19.33
N GLU A 246 23.46 -14.61 20.09
CA GLU A 246 22.06 -14.23 19.93
C GLU A 246 22.00 -12.72 20.18
N VAL A 247 22.41 -11.93 19.20
CA VAL A 247 22.08 -10.51 19.18
C VAL A 247 20.68 -10.50 18.68
N ASP A 248 19.79 -10.39 19.65
CA ASP A 248 18.46 -9.90 19.50
C ASP A 248 18.33 -8.99 18.28
N VAL A 249 17.84 -9.56 17.18
CA VAL A 249 17.30 -8.79 16.07
C VAL A 249 15.82 -8.54 16.36
N SER A 250 15.41 -8.55 17.64
CA SER A 250 14.12 -8.01 18.04
C SER A 250 14.11 -6.54 17.67
N LEU A 251 13.31 -6.30 16.64
CA LEU A 251 12.29 -5.27 16.66
C LEU A 251 11.78 -5.01 18.08
#